data_AF-A0A7C7JZS2-F1
#
_entry.id   AF-A0A7C7JZS2-F1
#
_cell.length_a   1.000
_cell.length_b   1.000
_cell.length_c   1.000
_cell.angle_alpha   90.00
_cell.angle_beta   90.00
_cell.angle_gamma   90.00
#
_symmetry.space_group_name_H-M   'P 1'
#
loop_
_entity.id
_entity.type
_entity.pdbx_description
1 polymer ?
#
loop_
_entity_poly.entity_id
_entity_poly.type
_entity_poly.pdbx_seq_one_letter_code
_entity_poly.pdbx_strand_id
1 'polypeptide(L)'
;QPFNVLVMDEPTNHLDIKSKNVLKDALQRFEGTLILVSHDRDFLQGLTNTVFEFKDQHIKEYLGDIDFYLEQRNVENLREVEKRTVEKELPKVSNKQTYEDQKKLKSLNNKLSNTEAKINQLEKEIKEIDVELATNYDQVIAQPNFFDNYQAKKDQLSELMEIWEKITIELETLS
;
A
#
# COMPACT_ATOMS: atom_id res chain seq x y z
N GLN A 1 34.28 8.12 4.68
CA GLN A 1 33.75 8.52 6.00
C GLN A 1 32.60 7.58 6.33
N PRO A 2 32.50 7.02 7.54
CA PRO A 2 31.36 6.18 7.90
C PRO A 2 30.08 7.04 7.89
N PHE A 3 28.99 6.49 7.38
CA PHE A 3 27.68 7.16 7.37
C PHE A 3 26.99 6.90 8.70
N ASN A 4 26.61 7.97 9.41
CA ASN A 4 25.97 7.86 10.73
C ASN A 4 24.45 7.76 10.64
N VAL A 5 23.86 8.14 9.49
CA VAL A 5 22.43 8.13 9.24
C VAL A 5 22.18 7.54 7.86
N LEU A 6 21.23 6.61 7.78
CA LEU A 6 20.77 5.98 6.55
C LEU A 6 19.27 6.22 6.40
N VAL A 7 18.88 6.81 5.27
CA VAL A 7 17.48 7.06 4.91
C VAL A 7 17.15 6.23 3.70
N MET A 8 16.09 5.44 3.76
CA MET A 8 15.63 4.63 2.63
C MET A 8 14.13 4.76 2.47
N ASP A 9 13.73 5.00 1.23
CA ASP A 9 12.34 5.08 0.80
C ASP A 9 12.03 3.87 -0.08
N GLU A 10 11.02 3.09 0.31
CA GLU A 10 10.61 1.83 -0.28
C GLU A 10 11.76 0.87 -0.64
N PRO A 11 12.67 0.53 0.30
CA PRO A 11 13.85 -0.31 0.02
C PRO A 11 13.49 -1.75 -0.36
N THR A 12 12.26 -2.18 -0.10
CA THR A 12 11.75 -3.51 -0.41
C THR A 12 11.21 -3.66 -1.82
N ASN A 13 11.08 -2.55 -2.56
CA ASN A 13 10.50 -2.57 -3.89
C ASN A 13 11.42 -3.34 -4.86
N HIS A 14 10.83 -4.18 -5.71
CA HIS A 14 11.55 -5.07 -6.64
C HIS A 14 12.53 -6.10 -6.00
N LEU A 15 12.46 -6.35 -4.68
CA LEU A 15 13.26 -7.39 -4.01
C LEU A 15 12.48 -8.70 -3.80
N ASP A 16 13.15 -9.83 -4.06
CA ASP A 16 12.64 -11.15 -3.71
C ASP A 16 12.77 -11.42 -2.20
N ILE A 17 12.01 -12.40 -1.70
CA ILE A 17 11.93 -12.73 -0.26
C ILE A 17 13.31 -12.99 0.35
N LYS A 18 14.23 -13.64 -0.40
CA LYS A 18 15.59 -13.91 0.09
C LYS A 18 16.39 -12.62 0.22
N SER A 19 16.34 -11.73 -0.77
CA SER A 19 17.05 -10.45 -0.70
C SER A 19 16.49 -9.53 0.36
N LYS A 20 15.17 -9.54 0.60
CA LYS A 20 14.55 -8.80 1.71
C LYS A 20 15.11 -9.24 3.06
N ASN A 21 15.24 -10.54 3.30
CA ASN A 21 15.81 -11.06 4.56
C ASN A 21 17.29 -10.68 4.72
N VAL A 22 18.07 -10.76 3.66
CA VAL A 22 19.50 -10.35 3.68
C VAL A 22 19.62 -8.85 3.97
N LEU A 23 18.76 -8.02 3.35
CA LEU A 23 18.73 -6.59 3.62
C LEU A 23 18.33 -6.30 5.07
N LYS A 24 17.30 -6.97 5.57
CA LYS A 24 16.84 -6.86 6.96
C LYS A 24 17.98 -7.17 7.95
N ASP A 25 18.68 -8.28 7.76
CA ASP A 25 19.82 -8.67 8.59
C ASP A 25 20.97 -7.65 8.54
N ALA A 26 21.22 -7.07 7.37
CA ALA A 26 22.24 -6.03 7.20
C ALA A 26 21.87 -4.73 7.94
N LEU A 27 20.60 -4.33 7.87
CA LEU A 27 20.08 -3.14 8.54
C LEU A 27 20.02 -3.29 10.06
N GLN A 28 19.73 -4.49 10.58
CA GLN A 28 19.81 -4.77 12.02
C GLN A 28 21.22 -4.62 12.58
N ARG A 29 22.25 -4.84 11.76
CA ARG A 29 23.67 -4.73 12.16
C ARG A 29 24.23 -3.33 11.92
N PHE A 30 23.44 -2.41 11.38
CA PHE A 30 23.86 -1.05 11.15
C PHE A 30 23.92 -0.29 12.49
N GLU A 31 25.10 0.15 12.90
CA GLU A 31 25.31 0.85 14.17
C GLU A 31 24.90 2.34 14.14
N GLY A 32 24.40 2.84 13.00
CA GLY A 32 23.94 4.22 12.84
C GLY A 32 22.42 4.39 13.01
N THR A 33 21.94 5.61 12.81
CA THR A 33 20.50 5.91 12.79
C THR A 33 19.89 5.49 11.46
N LEU A 34 18.77 4.77 11.53
CA LEU A 34 18.06 4.28 10.36
C LEU A 34 16.69 4.95 10.28
N ILE A 35 16.38 5.57 9.14
CA ILE A 35 15.05 6.11 8.82
C ILE A 35 14.53 5.33 7.62
N LEU A 36 13.44 4.62 7.82
CA LEU A 36 12.83 3.75 6.81
C LEU A 36 11.41 4.23 6.52
N VAL A 37 11.09 4.33 5.23
CA VAL A 37 9.72 4.44 4.74
C VAL A 37 9.44 3.18 3.94
N SER A 38 8.47 2.39 4.36
CA SER A 38 8.06 1.19 3.63
C SER A 38 6.60 0.84 3.93
N HIS A 39 5.91 0.32 2.92
CA HIS A 39 4.60 -0.30 3.08
C HIS A 39 4.66 -1.77 3.55
N ASP A 40 5.84 -2.40 3.57
CA ASP A 40 6.04 -3.80 3.94
C ASP A 40 6.18 -3.96 5.48
N ARG A 41 5.11 -4.48 6.11
CA ARG A 41 5.04 -4.65 7.56
C ARG A 41 6.02 -5.70 8.07
N ASP A 42 6.16 -6.82 7.37
CA ASP A 42 7.03 -7.93 7.77
C ASP A 42 8.51 -7.52 7.71
N PHE A 43 8.84 -6.65 6.76
CA PHE A 43 10.17 -6.05 6.67
C PHE A 43 10.46 -5.11 7.83
N LEU A 44 9.55 -4.16 8.10
CA LEU A 44 9.71 -3.16 9.16
C LEU A 44 9.70 -3.77 10.57
N GLN A 45 9.03 -4.91 10.75
CA GLN A 45 8.94 -5.61 12.03
C GLN A 45 10.33 -5.97 12.56
N GLY A 46 10.67 -5.56 13.78
CA GLY A 46 11.96 -5.81 14.39
C GLY A 46 13.14 -5.05 13.76
N LEU A 47 12.87 -4.07 12.88
CA LEU A 47 13.84 -3.06 12.42
C LEU A 47 13.61 -1.71 13.09
N THR A 48 12.37 -1.39 13.46
CA THR A 48 11.99 -0.08 13.98
C THR A 48 11.75 -0.12 15.49
N ASN A 49 12.22 0.92 16.18
CA ASN A 49 11.96 1.12 17.61
C ASN A 49 10.90 2.21 17.86
N THR A 50 10.66 3.05 16.85
CA THR A 50 9.71 4.16 16.88
C THR A 50 9.01 4.21 15.53
N VAL A 51 7.68 4.36 15.54
CA VAL A 51 6.86 4.50 14.35
C VAL A 51 6.21 5.88 14.36
N PHE A 52 6.34 6.61 13.25
CA PHE A 52 5.64 7.87 13.04
C PHE A 52 4.45 7.64 12.11
N GLU A 53 3.26 7.94 12.60
CA GLU A 53 2.04 7.96 11.78
C GLU A 53 1.73 9.39 11.34
N PHE A 54 1.49 9.54 10.05
CA PHE A 54 1.00 10.77 9.46
C PHE A 54 -0.49 10.60 9.19
N LYS A 55 -1.34 11.33 9.93
CA LYS A 55 -2.80 11.30 9.76
C LYS A 55 -3.39 12.69 10.01
N ASP A 56 -4.30 13.14 9.15
CA ASP A 56 -5.03 14.41 9.30
C ASP A 56 -4.10 15.62 9.53
N GLN A 57 -2.96 15.69 8.81
CA GLN A 57 -1.90 16.71 8.97
C GLN A 57 -1.25 16.75 10.37
N HIS A 58 -1.47 15.74 11.20
CA HIS A 58 -0.82 15.57 12.49
C HIS A 58 0.13 14.37 12.46
N ILE A 59 1.27 14.53 13.13
CA ILE A 59 2.24 13.46 13.31
C ILE A 59 2.01 12.86 14.70
N LYS A 60 1.70 11.57 14.76
CA LYS A 60 1.67 10.81 16.01
C LYS A 60 2.90 9.93 16.09
N GLU A 61 3.61 10.04 17.20
CA GLU A 61 4.75 9.18 17.52
C GLU A 61 4.27 7.99 18.38
N TYR A 62 4.64 6.79 17.96
CA TYR A 62 4.42 5.55 18.70
C TYR A 62 5.77 4.96 19.11
N LEU A 63 5.98 4.84 20.41
CA LEU A 63 7.15 4.19 20.99
C LEU A 63 6.90 2.68 21.03
N GLY A 64 7.43 1.96 20.04
CA GLY A 64 7.20 0.53 19.88
C GLY A 64 7.44 0.07 18.44
N ASP A 65 7.42 -1.24 18.26
CA ASP A 65 7.49 -1.87 16.93
C ASP A 65 6.16 -1.67 16.17
N ILE A 66 6.15 -2.02 14.89
CA ILE A 66 4.99 -1.89 14.01
C ILE A 66 3.75 -2.63 14.54
N ASP A 67 3.94 -3.74 15.27
CA ASP A 67 2.87 -4.50 15.90
C ASP A 67 2.13 -3.68 16.97
N PHE A 68 2.88 -2.94 17.79
CA PHE A 68 2.31 -2.06 18.82
C PHE A 68 1.49 -0.93 18.19
N TYR A 69 2.01 -0.35 17.10
CA TYR A 69 1.28 0.63 16.30
C TYR A 69 -0.04 0.03 15.74
N LEU A 70 0.00 -1.17 15.19
CA LEU A 70 -1.19 -1.84 14.63
C LEU A 70 -2.24 -2.17 15.70
N GLU A 71 -1.82 -2.65 16.87
CA GLU A 71 -2.71 -2.86 18.01
C GLU A 71 -3.37 -1.57 18.46
N GLN A 72 -2.59 -0.51 18.65
CA GLN A 72 -3.11 0.78 19.09
C GLN A 72 -4.04 1.41 18.05
N ARG A 73 -3.74 1.27 16.76
CA ARG A 73 -4.61 1.69 15.66
C ARG A 73 -5.91 0.91 15.60
N ASN A 74 -5.88 -0.41 15.85
CA ASN A 74 -7.09 -1.23 15.92
C ASN A 74 -7.98 -0.82 17.09
N VAL A 75 -7.39 -0.59 18.27
CA VAL A 75 -8.12 -0.13 19.46
C VAL A 75 -8.67 1.29 19.28
N GLU A 76 -7.92 2.21 18.65
CA GLU A 76 -8.42 3.53 18.28
C GLU A 76 -9.59 3.45 17.29
N ASN A 77 -9.50 2.61 16.24
CA ASN A 77 -10.61 2.39 15.30
C ASN A 77 -11.85 1.83 16.00
N LEU A 78 -11.69 0.85 16.88
CA LEU A 78 -12.79 0.27 17.68
C LEU A 78 -13.45 1.32 18.58
N ARG A 79 -12.65 2.17 19.26
CA ARG A 79 -13.14 3.27 20.09
C ARG A 79 -13.78 4.40 19.28
N GLU A 80 -13.31 4.69 18.08
CA GLU A 80 -13.94 5.65 17.16
C GLU A 80 -15.29 5.14 16.64
N VAL A 81 -15.41 3.82 16.42
CA VAL A 81 -16.68 3.17 16.05
C VAL A 81 -17.69 3.25 17.21
N GLU A 82 -17.27 3.00 18.45
CA GLU A 82 -18.12 3.12 19.64
C GLU A 82 -18.51 4.58 19.94
N LYS A 83 -17.58 5.53 19.86
CA LYS A 83 -17.87 6.97 20.05
C LYS A 83 -18.84 7.52 19.00
N ARG A 84 -18.74 7.05 17.75
CA ARG A 84 -19.69 7.41 16.67
C ARG A 84 -21.12 6.93 16.92
N THR A 85 -21.33 5.93 17.77
CA THR A 85 -22.70 5.48 18.12
C THR A 85 -23.35 6.28 19.24
N VAL A 86 -22.59 7.05 20.03
CA VAL A 86 -23.13 7.75 21.22
C VAL A 86 -23.28 9.27 21.02
N GLU A 87 -22.46 9.91 20.18
CA GLU A 87 -22.53 11.37 19.99
C GLU A 87 -23.33 11.73 18.74
N LYS A 88 -24.66 11.66 18.86
CA LYS A 88 -25.58 12.31 17.93
C LYS A 88 -26.46 13.29 18.68
N GLU A 89 -25.92 14.47 19.00
CA GLU A 89 -26.71 15.70 19.18
C GLU A 89 -25.82 16.96 19.02
N LEU A 90 -26.37 17.96 18.34
CA LEU A 90 -25.77 19.08 17.58
C LEU A 90 -25.61 20.37 18.46
N PRO A 91 -24.87 21.46 18.08
CA PRO A 91 -25.19 22.27 16.88
C PRO A 91 -24.08 23.05 16.12
N LYS A 92 -24.27 23.03 14.78
CA LYS A 92 -24.03 24.03 13.72
C LYS A 92 -22.93 25.11 13.90
N VAL A 93 -21.89 25.03 13.08
CA VAL A 93 -21.33 26.18 12.32
C VAL A 93 -20.99 25.71 10.89
N SER A 94 -21.17 26.62 9.93
CA SER A 94 -21.07 26.46 8.47
C SER A 94 -20.06 25.44 7.95
N ASN A 95 -20.49 24.50 7.10
CA ASN A 95 -19.57 23.80 6.19
C ASN A 95 -20.35 23.08 5.09
N LYS A 96 -20.77 23.82 4.06
CA LYS A 96 -21.30 23.21 2.82
C LYS A 96 -20.17 22.57 1.98
N GLN A 97 -18.91 22.94 2.20
CA GLN A 97 -17.75 22.35 1.51
C GLN A 97 -17.46 20.92 2.01
N THR A 98 -17.59 20.66 3.31
CA THR A 98 -17.18 19.38 3.93
C THR A 98 -18.00 18.16 3.50
N TYR A 99 -19.27 18.31 3.09
CA TYR A 99 -20.06 17.14 2.67
C TYR A 99 -19.74 16.68 1.23
N GLU A 100 -19.46 17.62 0.32
CA GLU A 100 -19.07 17.29 -1.05
C GLU A 100 -17.66 16.70 -1.08
N ASP A 101 -16.74 17.25 -0.28
CA ASP A 101 -15.37 16.76 -0.20
C ASP A 101 -15.31 15.38 0.48
N GLN A 102 -16.08 15.15 1.55
CA GLN A 102 -16.23 13.81 2.14
C GLN A 102 -16.86 12.79 1.19
N LYS A 103 -17.81 13.22 0.33
CA LYS A 103 -18.43 12.35 -0.67
C LYS A 103 -17.45 12.02 -1.81
N LYS A 104 -16.64 12.99 -2.24
CA LYS A 104 -15.57 12.79 -3.23
C LYS A 104 -14.50 11.83 -2.69
N LEU A 105 -14.06 12.03 -1.44
CA LEU A 105 -13.06 11.16 -0.80
C LEU A 105 -13.56 9.72 -0.67
N LYS A 106 -14.82 9.51 -0.26
CA LYS A 106 -15.43 8.16 -0.22
C LYS A 106 -15.56 7.54 -1.62
N SER A 107 -15.92 8.35 -2.61
CA SER A 107 -16.03 7.91 -4.01
C SER A 107 -14.67 7.48 -4.57
N LEU A 108 -13.63 8.28 -4.35
CA LEU A 108 -12.26 7.99 -4.79
C LEU A 108 -11.68 6.75 -4.11
N ASN A 109 -11.86 6.60 -2.79
CA ASN A 109 -11.45 5.39 -2.07
C ASN A 109 -12.16 4.12 -2.58
N ASN A 110 -13.47 4.20 -2.87
CA ASN A 110 -14.20 3.10 -3.48
C ASN A 110 -13.69 2.78 -4.89
N LYS A 111 -13.33 3.80 -5.69
CA LYS A 111 -12.73 3.60 -7.02
C LYS A 111 -11.35 2.94 -6.90
N LEU A 112 -10.51 3.41 -5.97
CA LEU A 112 -9.19 2.84 -5.69
C LEU A 112 -9.31 1.34 -5.38
N SER A 113 -10.16 0.97 -4.42
CA SER A 113 -10.37 -0.42 -4.01
C SER A 113 -10.87 -1.30 -5.17
N ASN A 114 -11.75 -0.77 -6.03
CA ASN A 114 -12.21 -1.51 -7.21
C ASN A 114 -11.11 -1.66 -8.27
N THR A 115 -10.27 -0.66 -8.47
CA THR A 115 -9.13 -0.71 -9.39
C THR A 115 -8.08 -1.71 -8.89
N GLU A 116 -7.76 -1.69 -7.60
CA GLU A 116 -6.86 -2.66 -6.96
C GLU A 116 -7.36 -4.10 -7.09
N ALA A 117 -8.66 -4.33 -6.91
CA ALA A 117 -9.23 -5.67 -7.08
C ALA A 117 -9.06 -6.18 -8.53
N LYS A 118 -9.23 -5.31 -9.53
CA LYS A 118 -9.03 -5.65 -10.95
C LYS A 118 -7.57 -5.89 -11.30
N ILE A 119 -6.66 -5.08 -10.76
CA ILE A 119 -5.20 -5.25 -10.91
C ILE A 119 -4.81 -6.63 -10.37
N ASN A 120 -5.18 -6.94 -9.12
CA ASN A 120 -4.87 -8.24 -8.50
C ASN A 120 -5.42 -9.42 -9.31
N GLN A 121 -6.62 -9.28 -9.89
CA GLN A 121 -7.19 -10.33 -10.74
C GLN A 121 -6.37 -10.52 -12.03
N LEU A 122 -6.03 -9.44 -12.74
CA LEU A 122 -5.24 -9.52 -13.98
C LEU A 122 -3.82 -10.03 -13.73
N GLU A 123 -3.18 -9.61 -12.65
CA GLU A 123 -1.86 -10.12 -12.25
C GLU A 123 -1.90 -11.61 -11.98
N LYS A 124 -2.95 -12.10 -11.32
CA LYS A 124 -3.13 -13.54 -11.09
C LYS A 124 -3.31 -14.29 -12.40
N GLU A 125 -4.14 -13.79 -13.30
CA GLU A 125 -4.36 -14.41 -14.62
C GLU A 125 -3.07 -14.43 -15.46
N ILE A 126 -2.30 -13.34 -15.47
CA ILE A 126 -1.00 -13.28 -16.17
C ILE A 126 -0.01 -14.27 -15.56
N LYS A 127 0.03 -14.38 -14.22
CA LYS A 127 0.90 -15.33 -13.52
C LYS A 127 0.54 -16.77 -13.83
N GLU A 128 -0.75 -17.10 -13.92
CA GLU A 128 -1.21 -18.43 -14.33
C GLU A 128 -0.76 -18.74 -15.77
N ILE A 129 -0.90 -17.78 -16.69
CA ILE A 129 -0.42 -17.92 -18.07
C ILE A 129 1.10 -18.10 -18.13
N ASP A 130 1.87 -17.37 -17.32
CA ASP A 130 3.34 -17.48 -17.25
C ASP A 130 3.78 -18.86 -16.74
N VAL A 131 3.06 -19.43 -15.77
CA VAL A 131 3.30 -20.78 -15.24
C VAL A 131 2.95 -21.85 -16.29
N GLU A 132 1.84 -21.66 -17.02
CA GLU A 132 1.48 -22.55 -18.12
C GLU A 132 2.53 -22.50 -19.25
N LEU A 133 3.03 -21.31 -19.60
CA LEU A 133 4.12 -21.14 -20.57
C LEU A 133 5.41 -21.85 -20.13
N ALA A 134 5.75 -21.81 -18.84
CA ALA A 134 6.93 -22.47 -18.30
C ALA A 134 6.79 -24.01 -18.30
N THR A 135 5.57 -24.53 -18.19
CA THR A 135 5.31 -25.96 -18.06
C THR A 135 5.02 -26.63 -19.40
N ASN A 136 4.28 -25.97 -20.29
CA ASN A 136 3.74 -26.52 -21.54
C ASN A 136 3.89 -25.54 -22.71
N TYR A 137 5.11 -25.02 -22.91
CA TYR A 137 5.46 -24.02 -23.93
C TYR A 137 4.86 -24.30 -25.32
N ASP A 138 5.05 -25.51 -25.85
CA ASP A 138 4.61 -25.89 -27.21
C ASP A 138 3.09 -25.90 -27.39
N GLN A 139 2.32 -26.24 -26.34
CA GLN A 139 0.86 -26.31 -26.43
C GLN A 139 0.21 -24.94 -26.25
N VAL A 140 0.79 -24.11 -25.40
CA VAL A 140 0.28 -22.76 -25.08
C VAL A 140 0.50 -21.82 -26.26
N ILE A 141 1.65 -21.90 -26.92
CA ILE A 141 1.98 -21.10 -28.11
C ILE A 141 1.21 -21.55 -29.36
N ALA A 142 0.79 -22.82 -29.42
CA ALA A 142 -0.05 -23.33 -30.50
C ALA A 142 -1.50 -22.79 -30.45
N GLN A 143 -1.91 -22.11 -29.37
CA GLN A 143 -3.23 -21.51 -29.30
C GLN A 143 -3.34 -20.27 -30.20
N PRO A 144 -4.41 -20.15 -31.01
CA PRO A 144 -4.63 -18.98 -31.85
C PRO A 144 -4.77 -17.71 -31.01
N ASN A 145 -4.14 -16.61 -31.44
CA ASN A 145 -4.20 -15.29 -30.78
C ASN A 145 -3.72 -15.29 -29.32
N PHE A 146 -2.93 -16.29 -28.89
CA PHE A 146 -2.43 -16.37 -27.53
C PHE A 146 -1.58 -15.15 -27.14
N PHE A 147 -0.61 -14.80 -27.98
CA PHE A 147 0.26 -13.63 -27.76
C PHE A 147 -0.52 -12.32 -27.76
N ASP A 148 -1.50 -12.17 -28.66
CA ASP A 148 -2.33 -10.97 -28.71
C ASP A 148 -3.19 -10.82 -27.45
N ASN A 149 -3.77 -11.91 -26.95
CA ASN A 149 -4.55 -11.91 -25.71
C ASN A 149 -3.67 -11.65 -24.48
N TYR A 150 -2.47 -12.25 -24.43
CA TYR A 150 -1.51 -12.05 -23.36
C TYR A 150 -1.00 -10.60 -23.32
N GLN A 151 -0.65 -10.06 -24.49
CA GLN A 151 -0.23 -8.66 -24.61
C GLN A 151 -1.38 -7.72 -24.25
N ALA A 152 -2.60 -7.97 -24.70
CA ALA A 152 -3.77 -7.17 -24.35
C ALA A 152 -4.03 -7.17 -22.83
N LYS A 153 -3.85 -8.30 -22.13
CA LYS A 153 -3.95 -8.35 -20.66
C LYS A 153 -2.86 -7.54 -19.97
N LYS A 154 -1.63 -7.55 -20.49
CA LYS A 154 -0.54 -6.70 -19.98
C LYS A 154 -0.80 -5.22 -20.21
N ASP A 155 -1.32 -4.86 -21.37
CA ASP A 155 -1.67 -3.48 -21.71
C ASP A 155 -2.81 -2.98 -20.80
N GLN A 156 -3.82 -3.82 -20.56
CA GLN A 156 -4.90 -3.55 -19.60
C GLN A 156 -4.41 -3.39 -18.16
N LEU A 157 -3.46 -4.21 -17.74
CA LEU A 157 -2.83 -4.07 -16.42
C LEU A 157 -2.09 -2.72 -16.33
N SER A 158 -1.32 -2.35 -17.34
CA SER A 158 -0.62 -1.07 -17.40
C SER A 158 -1.59 0.12 -17.34
N GLU A 159 -2.70 0.06 -18.07
CA GLU A 159 -3.73 1.10 -18.05
C GLU A 159 -4.38 1.24 -16.66
N LEU A 160 -4.70 0.12 -16.00
CA LEU A 160 -5.26 0.15 -14.65
C LEU A 160 -4.27 0.67 -13.61
N MET A 161 -2.98 0.40 -13.78
CA MET A 161 -1.92 0.94 -12.94
C MET A 161 -1.82 2.46 -13.08
N GLU A 162 -1.89 3.01 -14.30
CA GLU A 162 -1.95 4.46 -14.50
C GLU A 162 -3.21 5.09 -13.88
N ILE A 163 -4.35 4.40 -13.97
CA ILE A 163 -5.60 4.85 -13.34
C ILE A 163 -5.48 4.85 -11.83
N TRP A 164 -4.86 3.81 -11.24
CA TRP A 164 -4.61 3.72 -9.81
C TRP A 164 -3.67 4.84 -9.34
N GLU A 165 -2.60 5.11 -10.08
CA GLU A 165 -1.67 6.22 -9.81
C GLU A 165 -2.41 7.57 -9.82
N LYS A 166 -3.21 7.84 -10.85
CA LYS A 166 -4.02 9.07 -10.94
C LYS A 166 -4.99 9.23 -9.79
N ILE A 167 -5.69 8.16 -9.39
CA ILE A 167 -6.63 8.19 -8.24
C ILE A 167 -5.87 8.43 -6.94
N THR A 168 -4.68 7.86 -6.78
CA THR A 168 -3.85 8.02 -5.58
C THR A 168 -3.35 9.46 -5.46
N ILE A 169 -2.84 10.04 -6.55
CA ILE A 169 -2.46 11.45 -6.60
C ILE A 169 -3.67 12.34 -6.30
N GLU A 170 -4.84 12.06 -6.88
CA GLU A 170 -6.06 12.83 -6.63
C GLU A 170 -6.47 12.76 -5.14
N LEU A 171 -6.36 11.58 -4.50
CA LEU A 171 -6.58 11.41 -3.06
C LEU A 171 -5.59 12.21 -2.21
N GLU A 172 -4.30 12.24 -2.56
CA GLU A 172 -3.28 13.03 -1.86
C GLU A 172 -3.51 14.53 -1.99
N THR A 173 -3.94 15.01 -3.16
CA THR A 173 -4.26 16.44 -3.36
C THR A 173 -5.52 16.90 -2.63
N LEU A 174 -6.40 15.96 -2.25
CA LEU A 174 -7.64 16.21 -1.53
C LEU A 174 -7.52 16.00 -0.01
N SER A 175 -6.43 15.40 0.47
CA SER A 175 -6.15 15.15 1.89
C SER A 175 -5.34 16.27 2.55
#